data_AF-A0A8J3GPU2-F1
#
_entry.id   AF-A0A8J3GPU2-F1
#
_cell.length_a   1.000
_cell.length_b   1.000
_cell.length_c   1.000
_cell.angle_alpha   90.00
_cell.angle_beta   90.00
_cell.angle_gamma   90.00
#
_symmetry.space_group_name_H-M   'P 1'
#
loop_
_entity.id
_entity.type
_entity.pdbx_description
1 polymer ?
#
loop_
_entity_poly.entity_id
_entity_poly.type
_entity_poly.pdbx_seq_one_letter_code
_entity_poly.pdbx_strand_id
1 'polypeptide(L)' 'MAAVRLVYKRVDGKWAWRLTSNGKVIATDGGQGYENESDAREMADRIVSGEFKNAEKKIRREAS' A
#
# COMPACT_ATOMS: atom_id res chain seq x y z
N MET A 1 -14.29 13.66 -4.89
CA MET A 1 -14.38 12.33 -4.25
C MET A 1 -13.05 12.04 -3.58
N ALA A 2 -13.06 11.52 -2.35
CA ALA A 2 -11.85 11.35 -1.54
C ALA A 2 -11.19 9.98 -1.80
N ALA A 3 -9.86 9.91 -1.65
CA ALA A 3 -9.15 8.64 -1.63
C ALA A 3 -9.44 7.88 -0.32
N VAL A 4 -9.54 6.55 -0.39
CA VAL A 4 -9.83 5.69 0.76
C VAL A 4 -8.70 4.70 0.96
N ARG A 5 -8.12 4.71 2.17
CA ARG A 5 -7.19 3.71 2.66
C ARG A 5 -7.98 2.56 3.28
N LEU A 6 -7.74 1.34 2.82
CA LEU A 6 -8.36 0.12 3.33
C LEU A 6 -7.29 -0.80 3.90
N VAL A 7 -7.46 -1.24 5.15
CA VAL A 7 -6.68 -2.31 5.79
C VAL A 7 -7.59 -3.53 5.93
N TYR A 8 -7.11 -4.71 5.57
CA TYR A 8 -7.93 -5.93 5.55
C TYR A 8 -7.08 -7.19 5.74
N LYS A 9 -7.71 -8.25 6.26
CA LYS A 9 -7.12 -9.59 6.37
C LYS A 9 -7.31 -10.36 5.07
N ARG A 10 -6.22 -10.96 4.57
CA ARG A 10 -6.18 -11.80 3.38
C ARG A 10 -6.52 -13.25 3.71
N VAL A 11 -6.80 -14.02 2.66
CA VAL A 11 -7.11 -15.46 2.75
C VAL A 11 -5.96 -16.30 3.30
N ASP A 12 -4.72 -15.84 3.15
CA ASP A 12 -3.51 -16.48 3.68
C ASP A 12 -3.23 -16.11 5.15
N GLY A 13 -4.18 -15.43 5.81
CA GLY A 13 -4.06 -15.04 7.22
C GLY A 13 -3.27 -13.75 7.46
N LYS A 14 -2.57 -13.24 6.45
CA LYS A 14 -1.81 -11.99 6.54
C LYS A 14 -2.71 -10.76 6.43
N TRP A 15 -2.23 -9.65 6.94
CA TRP A 15 -2.84 -8.33 6.78
C TRP A 15 -2.26 -7.62 5.56
N ALA A 16 -3.05 -6.78 4.93
CA ALA A 16 -2.61 -5.97 3.79
C ALA A 16 -3.34 -4.62 3.78
N TRP A 17 -2.84 -3.71 2.95
CA TRP A 17 -3.47 -2.42 2.72
C TRP A 17 -3.59 -2.10 1.22
N ARG A 18 -4.59 -1.29 0.89
CA ARG A 18 -4.78 -0.69 -0.44
C ARG A 18 -5.17 0.76 -0.29
N LEU A 19 -4.76 1.58 -1.25
CA LEU A 19 -5.27 2.94 -1.45
C LEU A 19 -6.14 2.93 -2.71
N THR A 20 -7.37 3.42 -2.58
CA THR A 20 -8.33 3.51 -3.68
C THR A 20 -8.71 4.95 -3.95
N SER A 21 -8.95 5.27 -5.21
CA SER A 21 -9.52 6.54 -5.65
C SER A 21 -10.50 6.28 -6.77
N ASN A 22 -11.71 6.82 -6.65
CA ASN A 22 -12.80 6.60 -7.62
C ASN A 22 -13.03 5.12 -7.94
N GLY A 23 -13.01 4.26 -6.91
CA GLY A 23 -13.21 2.82 -7.04
C GLY A 23 -12.04 2.04 -7.65
N LYS A 24 -10.91 2.68 -7.96
CA LYS A 24 -9.72 2.04 -8.52
C LYS A 24 -8.60 1.97 -7.49
N VAL A 25 -7.90 0.84 -7.43
CA VAL A 25 -6.67 0.70 -6.63
C VAL A 25 -5.55 1.49 -7.29
N ILE A 26 -4.91 2.39 -6.52
CA ILE A 26 -3.79 3.23 -6.98
C ILE A 26 -2.48 2.91 -6.26
N ALA A 27 -2.53 2.26 -5.10
CA ALA A 27 -1.37 1.73 -4.39
C ALA A 27 -1.76 0.52 -3.54
N THR A 28 -0.82 -0.38 -3.29
CA THR A 28 -0.98 -1.59 -2.48
C THR A 28 0.37 -1.99 -1.90
N ASP A 29 0.36 -2.81 -0.85
CA ASP A 29 1.54 -3.47 -0.24
C ASP A 29 2.36 -4.40 -1.16
N GLY A 30 2.05 -4.45 -2.47
CA GLY A 30 2.71 -5.33 -3.44
C GLY A 30 2.49 -6.83 -3.22
N GLY A 31 1.55 -7.21 -2.34
CA GLY A 31 1.31 -8.61 -2.00
C GLY A 31 2.25 -9.22 -0.96
N GLN A 32 3.15 -8.44 -0.35
CA GLN A 32 4.06 -8.91 0.71
C GLN A 32 3.28 -9.43 1.94
N GLY A 33 2.23 -8.70 2.33
CA GLY A 33 1.46 -8.96 3.55
C GLY A 33 2.23 -8.68 4.85
N TYR A 34 1.48 -8.51 5.93
CA TYR A 34 1.96 -8.25 7.29
C TYR A 34 1.41 -9.33 8.23
N GLU A 35 2.17 -9.68 9.28
CA GLU A 35 1.74 -10.70 10.24
C GLU A 35 0.60 -10.21 11.16
N ASN A 36 0.48 -8.90 11.35
CA ASN A 36 -0.56 -8.30 12.19
C ASN A 36 -1.17 -7.02 11.56
N GLU A 37 -2.34 -6.65 12.06
CA GLU A 37 -3.11 -5.49 11.58
C GLU A 37 -2.37 -4.17 11.80
N SER A 38 -1.71 -4.03 12.94
CA SER A 38 -1.06 -2.78 13.35
C SER A 38 0.03 -2.39 12.37
N ASP A 39 0.87 -3.35 11.96
CA ASP A 39 1.95 -3.10 11.01
C ASP A 39 1.43 -2.70 9.63
N ALA A 40 0.36 -3.35 9.16
CA ALA A 40 -0.30 -3.01 7.91
C ALA A 40 -0.90 -1.59 7.95
N ARG A 41 -1.55 -1.24 9.07
CA ARG A 41 -2.11 0.08 9.31
C ARG A 41 -1.02 1.14 9.37
N GLU A 42 0.03 0.91 10.15
CA GLU A 42 1.15 1.85 10.29
C GLU A 42 1.78 2.16 8.94
N MET A 43 2.15 1.14 8.15
CA MET A 43 2.74 1.39 6.84
C MET A 43 1.79 2.18 5.91
N ALA A 44 0.50 1.85 5.93
CA ALA A 44 -0.46 2.57 5.12
C ALA A 44 -0.63 4.04 5.56
N ASP A 45 -0.53 4.34 6.86
CA ASP A 45 -0.52 5.72 7.37
C ASP A 45 0.73 6.48 6.95
N ARG A 46 1.91 5.85 7.00
CA ARG A 46 3.18 6.44 6.57
C ARG A 46 3.19 6.79 5.07
N ILE A 47 2.59 5.94 4.25
CA ILE A 47 2.43 6.21 2.81
C ILE A 47 1.46 7.37 2.56
N VAL A 48 0.29 7.37 3.21
CA VAL A 48 -0.75 8.38 2.98
C VAL A 48 -0.36 9.76 3.56
N SER A 49 0.43 9.78 4.64
CA SER A 49 0.98 11.03 5.22
C SER A 49 2.07 11.66 4.35
N GLY A 50 2.58 10.93 3.34
CA GLY A 50 3.64 11.39 2.46
C GLY A 50 5.03 11.31 3.08
N GLU A 51 5.25 10.44 4.09
CA GLU A 51 6.55 10.24 4.74
C GLU A 51 7.67 9.97 3.71
N PHE A 52 7.35 9.21 2.66
CA PHE A 52 8.29 8.80 1.62
C PHE A 52 8.33 9.73 0.40
N LYS A 53 7.80 10.96 0.49
CA LYS A 53 7.75 11.90 -0.65
C LYS A 53 9.11 12.21 -1.30
N ASN A 54 10.20 12.03 -0.55
CA ASN A 54 11.58 12.28 -0.98
C ASN A 54 12.36 11.00 -1.31
N ALA A 55 11.69 9.84 -1.40
CA ALA A 55 12.35 8.59 -1.75
C ALA A 55 13.05 8.68 -3.12
N GLU A 56 14.15 7.94 -3.29
CA GLU A 56 14.88 7.86 -4.54
C GLU A 56 13.96 7.32 -5.67
N LYS A 57 13.93 8.04 -6.80
CA LYS A 57 13.05 7.70 -7.93
C LYS A 57 13.81 6.85 -8.94
N LYS A 58 13.50 5.54 -9.00
CA LYS A 58 14.05 4.61 -9.99
C LYS A 58 12.98 4.08 -10.92
N ILE A 59 13.32 3.95 -12.20
CA ILE A 59 12.47 3.32 -13.22
C ILE A 59 13.20 2.06 -13.70
N ARG A 60 12.56 0.90 -13.59
CA ARG A 60 13.02 -0.33 -14.23
C ARG A 60 12.31 -0.45 -15.58
N ARG A 61 13.09 -0.47 -16.66
CA ARG A 61 12.63 -0.86 -18.00
C ARG A 61 13.14 -2.27 -18.23
N GLU A 62 12.27 -3.21 -18.60
CA GLU A 62 12.72 -4.53 -19.01
C GLU A 62 13.57 -4.37 -20.28
N ALA A 63 14.71 -5.05 -20.33
CA ALA A 63 15.45 -5.22 -21.57
C ALA A 63 14.70 -6.29 -22.38
N SER A 64 14.35 -5.93 -23.62
CA SER A 64 13.74 -6.83 -24.59
C SER A 64 14.51 -8.13 -24.79
#